data_AF-A0A2V7CQC1-F1
#
_entry.id   AF-A0A2V7CQC1-F1
#
_cell.length_a   1.000
_cell.length_b   1.000
_cell.length_c   1.000
_cell.angle_alpha   90.00
_cell.angle_beta   90.00
_cell.angle_gamma   90.00
#
_symmetry.space_group_name_H-M   'P 1'
#
loop_
_entity.id
_entity.type
_entity.pdbx_description
1 polymer ?
#
loop_
_entity_poly.entity_id
_entity_poly.type
_entity_poly.pdbx_seq_one_letter_code
_entity_poly.pdbx_strand_id
1 'polypeptide(L)'
;MLRLLGELASHRPAPDLDRAATHYRQADAIAREFGMRPLQARCHFALGELHVNVGKPDDARAQLAAADELFAVMGMTDWRKRVNAPGVLLKS
;
A
#
# COMPACT_ATOMS: atom_id res chain seq x y z
N MET A 1 -5.73 -13.23 -5.94
CA MET A 1 -5.21 -14.09 -4.86
C MET A 1 -4.09 -13.42 -4.06
N LEU A 2 -3.07 -12.85 -4.69
CA LEU A 2 -1.88 -12.26 -4.02
C LEU A 2 -2.17 -11.13 -3.00
N ARG A 3 -3.17 -10.27 -3.26
CA ARG A 3 -3.58 -9.21 -2.33
C ARG A 3 -4.03 -9.77 -0.97
N LEU A 4 -4.80 -10.85 -0.99
CA LEU A 4 -5.33 -11.49 0.22
C LEU A 4 -4.21 -12.19 1.01
N LEU A 5 -3.18 -12.69 0.32
CA LEU A 5 -2.00 -13.27 0.96
C LEU A 5 -1.15 -12.19 1.68
N GLY A 6 -1.00 -11.01 1.09
CA GLY A 6 -0.34 -9.87 1.76
C GLY A 6 -1.10 -9.42 3.02
N GLU A 7 -2.43 -9.33 2.92
CA GLU A 7 -3.31 -8.96 4.03
C GLU A 7 -3.30 -10.00 5.17
N LEU A 8 -3.21 -11.29 4.84
CA LEU A 8 -3.09 -12.36 5.83
C LEU A 8 -1.70 -12.41 6.48
N ALA A 9 -0.65 -12.13 5.71
CA ALA A 9 0.72 -12.11 6.21
C ALA A 9 0.97 -10.94 7.18
N SER A 10 0.27 -9.80 7.00
CA SER A 10 0.42 -8.61 7.85
C SER A 10 -0.28 -8.71 9.22
N HIS A 11 -1.18 -9.68 9.42
CA HIS A 11 -1.98 -9.83 10.66
C HIS A 11 -1.53 -10.99 11.57
N ARG A 12 -0.37 -11.62 11.32
CA ARG A 12 0.17 -12.68 12.20
C ARG A 12 0.91 -12.10 13.42
N PRO A 13 1.04 -12.84 14.54
CA PRO A 13 1.71 -12.37 15.76
C PRO A 13 3.20 -12.02 15.58
N ALA A 14 3.82 -12.49 14.50
CA ALA A 14 5.00 -11.90 13.90
C ALA A 14 4.73 -11.87 12.38
N PRO A 15 4.23 -10.74 11.84
CA PRO A 15 3.95 -10.68 10.42
C PRO A 15 5.27 -10.81 9.67
N ASP A 16 5.31 -11.67 8.65
CA ASP A 16 6.45 -11.74 7.75
C ASP A 16 6.33 -10.58 6.77
N LEU A 17 6.77 -9.42 7.25
CA LEU A 17 6.63 -8.11 6.62
C LEU A 17 7.35 -8.08 5.27
N ASP A 18 8.50 -8.77 5.16
CA ASP A 18 9.25 -8.87 3.91
C ASP A 18 8.51 -9.72 2.87
N ARG A 19 7.87 -10.81 3.28
CA ARG A 19 6.98 -11.56 2.39
C ARG A 19 5.75 -10.73 2.02
N ALA A 20 5.13 -10.00 2.93
CA ALA A 20 3.99 -9.13 2.61
C ALA A 20 4.39 -8.06 1.58
N ALA A 21 5.51 -7.37 1.78
CA ALA A 21 6.05 -6.38 0.85
C ALA A 21 6.34 -6.98 -0.53
N THR A 22 6.87 -8.21 -0.57
CA THR A 22 7.13 -8.93 -1.82
C THR A 22 5.85 -9.24 -2.59
N HIS A 23 4.80 -9.72 -1.91
CA HIS A 23 3.51 -9.99 -2.55
C HIS A 23 2.87 -8.71 -3.11
N TYR A 24 2.96 -7.58 -2.39
CA TYR A 24 2.42 -6.31 -2.88
C TYR A 24 3.19 -5.78 -4.10
N ARG A 25 4.53 -5.91 -4.11
CA ARG A 25 5.35 -5.53 -5.28
C ARG A 25 5.05 -6.40 -6.50
N GLN A 26 4.84 -7.70 -6.32
CA GLN A 26 4.42 -8.60 -7.41
C GLN A 26 3.03 -8.24 -7.93
N ALA A 27 2.09 -7.93 -7.03
CA ALA A 27 0.75 -7.51 -7.41
C ALA A 27 0.76 -6.15 -8.15
N ASP A 28 1.64 -5.21 -7.77
CA ASP A 28 1.86 -3.96 -8.49
C ASP A 28 2.37 -4.20 -9.92
N ALA A 29 3.39 -5.06 -10.09
CA ALA A 29 3.93 -5.39 -11.42
C ALA A 29 2.85 -5.94 -12.36
N ILE A 30 2.03 -6.88 -11.86
CA ILE A 30 0.89 -7.42 -12.61
C ILE A 30 -0.14 -6.32 -12.89
N ALA A 31 -0.48 -5.50 -11.88
CA ALA A 31 -1.44 -4.41 -12.07
C ALA A 31 -1.00 -3.42 -13.16
N ARG A 32 0.29 -3.11 -13.21
CA ARG A 32 0.87 -2.23 -14.23
C ARG A 32 0.82 -2.86 -15.62
N GLU A 33 1.18 -4.14 -15.74
CA GLU A 33 1.14 -4.88 -17.00
C GLU A 33 -0.27 -4.91 -17.60
N PHE A 34 -1.28 -5.13 -16.76
CA PHE A 34 -2.69 -5.20 -17.19
C PHE A 34 -3.42 -3.84 -17.15
N GLY A 35 -2.72 -2.74 -16.88
CA GLY A 35 -3.34 -1.41 -16.78
C GLY A 35 -4.38 -1.25 -15.66
N MET A 36 -4.34 -2.11 -14.64
CA MET A 36 -5.25 -2.14 -13.49
C MET A 36 -4.88 -1.07 -12.45
N ARG A 37 -5.03 0.21 -12.82
CA ARG A 37 -4.76 1.38 -11.96
C ARG A 37 -5.39 1.29 -10.55
N PRO A 38 -6.62 0.77 -10.36
CA PRO A 38 -7.18 0.59 -9.01
C PRO A 38 -6.41 -0.41 -8.14
N LEU A 39 -5.90 -1.48 -8.72
CA LEU A 39 -5.10 -2.47 -8.00
C LEU A 39 -3.73 -1.88 -7.66
N GLN A 40 -3.13 -1.15 -8.59
CA GLN A 40 -1.88 -0.43 -8.41
C GLN A 40 -1.93 0.51 -7.21
N ALA A 41 -2.94 1.39 -7.15
CA ALA A 41 -3.12 2.35 -6.07
C ALA A 41 -3.26 1.67 -4.69
N ARG A 42 -3.97 0.53 -4.65
CA ARG A 42 -4.15 -0.24 -3.42
C ARG A 42 -2.89 -0.98 -2.98
N CYS A 43 -2.05 -1.43 -3.91
CA CYS A 43 -0.76 -2.04 -3.58
C CYS A 43 0.19 -1.00 -2.98
N HIS A 44 0.25 0.20 -3.56
CA HIS A 44 1.01 1.32 -3.00
C HIS A 44 0.50 1.73 -1.61
N PHE A 45 -0.82 1.84 -1.42
CA PHE A 45 -1.39 2.15 -0.11
C PHE A 45 -1.01 1.11 0.96
N ALA A 46 -1.15 -0.18 0.65
CA ALA A 46 -0.82 -1.26 1.58
C ALA A 46 0.69 -1.33 1.90
N LEU A 47 1.56 -1.05 0.92
CA LEU A 47 3.00 -0.90 1.16
C LEU A 47 3.30 0.29 2.07
N GLY A 48 2.61 1.41 1.88
CA GLY A 48 2.68 2.57 2.76
C GLY A 48 2.35 2.23 4.21
N GLU A 49 1.20 1.59 4.45
CA GLU A 49 0.78 1.14 5.80
C GLU A 49 1.79 0.15 6.42
N LEU A 50 2.36 -0.73 5.60
CA LEU A 50 3.38 -1.68 6.02
C LEU A 50 4.65 -0.96 6.50
N HIS A 51 5.14 0.01 5.72
CA HIS A 51 6.34 0.78 6.03
C HIS A 51 6.18 1.62 7.30
N VAL A 52 4.99 2.16 7.55
CA VAL A 52 4.65 2.84 8.81
C VAL A 52 4.77 1.89 9.99
N ASN A 53 4.23 0.67 9.87
CA ASN A 53 4.26 -0.31 10.95
C ASN A 53 5.67 -0.84 11.26
N VAL A 54 6.62 -0.74 10.33
CA VAL A 54 8.01 -1.18 10.52
C VAL A 54 8.99 -0.04 10.76
N GLY A 55 8.50 1.19 10.98
CA GLY A 55 9.34 2.35 11.28
C GLY A 55 10.18 2.84 10.12
N LYS A 56 9.69 2.75 8.88
CA LYS A 56 10.34 3.24 7.65
C LYS A 56 9.55 4.42 7.06
N PRO A 57 9.62 5.62 7.66
CA PRO A 57 8.75 6.74 7.30
C PRO A 57 8.98 7.29 5.87
N ASP A 58 10.22 7.27 5.38
CA ASP A 58 10.54 7.74 4.03
C ASP A 58 9.94 6.82 2.95
N ASP A 59 10.10 5.50 3.12
CA ASP A 59 9.49 4.49 2.24
C ASP A 59 7.96 4.58 2.30
N ALA A 60 7.40 4.75 3.50
CA ALA A 60 5.96 4.94 3.68
C ALA A 60 5.44 6.14 2.90
N ARG A 61 6.10 7.29 3.04
CA ARG A 61 5.71 8.53 2.36
C ARG A 61 5.73 8.39 0.85
N ALA A 62 6.76 7.74 0.30
CA ALA A 62 6.87 7.50 -1.14
C ALA A 62 5.70 6.63 -1.65
N GLN A 63 5.38 5.55 -0.93
CA GLN A 63 4.29 4.65 -1.31
C GLN A 63 2.91 5.29 -1.17
N LEU A 64 2.68 6.07 -0.11
CA LEU A 64 1.42 6.80 0.09
C LEU A 64 1.23 7.90 -0.95
N ALA A 65 2.29 8.61 -1.35
CA ALA A 65 2.23 9.60 -2.42
C ALA A 65 1.82 8.97 -3.76
N ALA A 66 2.44 7.85 -4.14
CA ALA A 66 2.09 7.11 -5.36
C ALA A 66 0.63 6.63 -5.33
N ALA A 67 0.13 6.20 -4.16
CA ALA A 67 -1.27 5.84 -3.98
C ALA A 67 -2.21 7.05 -4.18
N ASP A 68 -1.91 8.21 -3.57
CA ASP A 68 -2.74 9.42 -3.71
C ASP A 68 -2.81 9.89 -5.17
N GLU A 69 -1.67 9.90 -5.89
CA GLU A 69 -1.63 10.28 -7.30
C GLU A 69 -2.52 9.39 -8.16
N LEU A 70 -2.43 8.07 -7.98
CA LEU A 70 -3.26 7.13 -8.73
C LEU A 70 -4.75 7.29 -8.39
N PHE A 71 -5.09 7.48 -7.11
CA PHE A 71 -6.47 7.75 -6.72
C PHE A 71 -6.98 9.09 -7.23
N ALA A 72 -6.13 10.12 -7.32
CA ALA A 72 -6.47 11.41 -7.88
C ALA A 72 -6.79 11.31 -9.38
N VAL A 73 -5.96 10.59 -10.15
CA VAL A 73 -6.19 10.32 -11.58
C VAL A 73 -7.52 9.59 -11.81
N MET A 74 -7.95 8.76 -10.86
CA MET A 74 -9.21 8.01 -10.94
C MET A 74 -10.42 8.72 -10.29
N GLY A 75 -10.25 9.93 -9.73
CA GLY A 75 -11.32 10.65 -9.04
C GLY A 75 -11.82 9.97 -7.75
N MET A 76 -11.00 9.13 -7.13
CA MET A 76 -11.37 8.30 -5.98
C MET A 76 -11.17 9.04 -4.64
N THR A 77 -11.96 10.07 -4.40
CA THR A 77 -11.78 11.02 -3.27
C THR A 77 -11.81 10.35 -1.88
N ASP A 78 -12.64 9.32 -1.68
CA ASP A 78 -12.71 8.64 -0.37
C ASP A 78 -11.44 7.84 -0.06
N TRP A 79 -10.80 7.28 -1.08
CA TRP A 79 -9.51 6.62 -0.93
C TRP A 79 -8.41 7.62 -0.60
N ARG A 80 -8.44 8.82 -1.20
CA ARG A 80 -7.50 9.89 -0.87
C ARG A 80 -7.60 10.36 0.58
N LYS A 81 -8.81 10.44 1.14
CA LYS A 81 -9.00 10.74 2.56
C LYS A 81 -8.34 9.70 3.46
N ARG A 82 -8.36 8.42 3.07
CA ARG A 82 -7.73 7.32 3.81
C ARG A 82 -6.20 7.36 3.70
N VAL A 83 -5.66 7.63 2.52
CA VAL A 83 -4.21 7.76 2.30
C VAL A 83 -3.62 8.88 3.14
N ASN A 84 -4.33 10.00 3.26
CA ASN A 84 -3.90 11.18 4.01
C ASN A 84 -4.35 11.18 5.48
N ALA A 85 -4.93 10.08 5.97
CA ALA A 85 -5.45 10.03 7.33
C ALA A 85 -4.30 10.13 8.35
N PRO A 86 -4.45 10.92 9.43
CA PRO A 86 -3.38 11.15 10.41
C PRO A 86 -2.88 9.85 11.05
N GLY A 87 -3.72 8.84 11.24
CA GLY A 87 -3.31 7.55 11.79
C GLY A 87 -2.31 6.75 10.92
N VAL A 88 -2.21 7.06 9.62
CA VAL A 88 -1.23 6.47 8.71
C VAL A 88 0.11 7.22 8.78
N LEU A 89 0.12 8.51 9.14
CA LEU A 89 1.32 9.36 9.15
C LEU A 89 1.93 9.57 10.55
N LEU A 90 1.22 9.22 11.64
CA LEU A 90 1.58 9.58 13.02
C LEU A 90 2.31 8.49 13.84
N LYS A 91 2.76 7.38 13.24
CA LYS A 91 3.64 6.41 13.95
C LYS A 91 5.13 6.65 13.63
N SER A 92 5.58 7.90 13.74
CA SER A 92 7.00 8.29 13.68
C SER A 92 7.56 8.50 15.07
#